data_AF-A0A5U0ZXJ2-F1
#
_entry.id   AF-A0A5U0ZXJ2-F1
#
_cell.length_a   1.000
_cell.length_b   1.000
_cell.length_c   1.000
_cell.angle_alpha   90.00
_cell.angle_beta   90.00
_cell.angle_gamma   90.00
#
_symmetry.space_group_name_H-M   'P 1'
#
loop_
_entity.id
_entity.type
_entity.pdbx_description
1 polymer ?
#
loop_
_entity_poly.entity_id
_entity_poly.type
_entity_poly.pdbx_seq_one_letter_code
_entity_poly.pdbx_strand_id
1 'polypeptide(L)' 'MDKTNINLMERYLLLLDRFVDKLAESGFSEQRIIEQSYLFCAGFYIKYQSGIEKMTFSNREVVLTFLLLSY' A
#
# COMPACT_ATOMS: atom_id res chain seq x y z
N MET A 1 11.08 -16.73 -21.32
CA MET A 1 11.03 -15.27 -21.05
C MET A 1 9.91 -15.05 -20.06
N ASP A 2 10.16 -15.42 -18.80
CA ASP A 2 9.18 -15.32 -17.72
C ASP A 2 8.93 -13.85 -17.44
N LYS A 3 7.75 -13.39 -17.84
CA LYS A 3 7.32 -12.01 -17.70
C LYS A 3 7.42 -11.64 -16.23
N THR A 4 8.32 -10.70 -15.97
CA THR A 4 8.64 -10.05 -14.71
C THR A 4 7.38 -9.85 -13.86
N ASN A 5 7.11 -10.83 -13.01
CA ASN A 5 6.13 -10.75 -11.92
C ASN A 5 6.78 -9.87 -10.85
N ILE A 6 7.04 -8.59 -11.17
CA ILE A 6 7.32 -7.59 -10.14
C ILE A 6 6.14 -7.73 -9.18
N ASN A 7 6.45 -8.11 -7.95
CA ASN A 7 5.46 -8.51 -6.97
C ASN A 7 4.43 -7.38 -6.87
N LEU A 8 3.13 -7.68 -6.97
CA LEU A 8 2.06 -6.69 -6.96
C LEU A 8 2.24 -5.69 -5.80
N MET A 9 2.77 -6.19 -4.67
CA MET A 9 3.13 -5.41 -3.49
C MET A 9 4.31 -4.44 -3.72
N GLU A 10 5.36 -4.85 -4.42
CA GLU A 10 6.49 -3.96 -4.74
C GLU A 10 6.06 -2.82 -5.66
N ARG A 11 5.24 -3.11 -6.69
CA ARG A 11 4.68 -2.07 -7.55
C ARG A 11 3.80 -1.09 -6.77
N TYR A 12 3.06 -1.62 -5.79
CA TYR A 12 2.21 -0.82 -4.94
C TYR A 12 3.01 0.11 -4.02
N LEU A 13 4.06 -0.40 -3.37
CA LEU A 13 4.94 0.42 -2.52
C LEU A 13 5.59 1.55 -3.33
N LEU A 14 6.07 1.26 -4.55
CA LEU A 14 6.60 2.28 -5.45
C LEU A 14 5.56 3.33 -5.88
N LEU A 15 4.30 2.94 -6.01
CA LEU A 15 3.20 3.86 -6.32
C LEU A 15 2.86 4.75 -5.12
N LEU A 16 2.84 4.19 -3.90
CA LEU A 16 2.61 4.93 -2.67
C LEU A 16 3.72 5.99 -2.46
N ASP A 17 4.98 5.59 -2.61
CA ASP A 17 6.14 6.47 -2.47
C ASP A 17 6.03 7.70 -3.41
N ARG A 18 5.80 7.45 -4.70
CA ARG A 18 5.58 8.53 -5.68
C ARG A 18 4.35 9.39 -5.40
N PHE A 19 3.31 8.80 -4.83
CA PHE A 19 2.09 9.53 -4.47
C PHE A 19 2.37 10.50 -3.31
N VAL A 20 3.09 10.04 -2.29
CA VAL A 20 3.52 10.88 -1.16
C VAL A 20 4.41 12.03 -1.65
N ASP A 21 5.41 11.72 -2.48
CA ASP A 21 6.30 12.73 -3.06
C ASP A 21 5.52 13.81 -3.81
N LYS A 22 4.53 13.41 -4.62
CA LYS A 22 3.70 14.36 -5.38
C LYS A 22 2.83 15.24 -4.49
N LEU A 23 2.32 14.72 -3.38
CA LEU A 23 1.57 15.52 -2.42
C LEU A 23 2.49 16.51 -1.67
N ALA A 24 3.69 16.07 -1.30
CA ALA A 24 4.70 16.93 -0.69
C ALA A 24 5.15 18.06 -1.63
N GLU A 25 5.47 17.73 -2.89
CA GLU A 25 5.82 18.71 -3.94
C GLU A 25 4.69 19.72 -4.20
N SER A 26 3.44 19.29 -4.03
CA SER A 26 2.26 20.16 -4.21
C SER A 26 1.97 21.07 -3.01
N GLY A 27 2.80 21.02 -1.95
CA GLY A 27 2.69 21.88 -0.78
C GLY A 27 1.56 21.50 0.20
N PHE A 28 1.13 20.24 0.20
CA PHE A 28 0.16 19.76 1.19
C PHE A 28 0.79 19.74 2.58
N SER A 29 -0.02 19.99 3.62
CA SER A 29 0.43 19.81 5.00
C SER A 29 0.69 18.33 5.28
N GLU A 30 1.62 18.04 6.18
CA GLU A 30 1.96 16.68 6.60
C GLU A 30 0.71 15.87 7.02
N GLN A 31 -0.18 16.48 7.80
CA GLN A 31 -1.45 15.87 8.18
C GLN A 31 -2.28 15.43 6.96
N ARG A 32 -2.41 16.30 5.94
CA ARG A 32 -3.14 15.94 4.72
C ARG A 32 -2.42 14.86 3.92
N ILE A 33 -1.09 14.88 3.88
CA ILE A 33 -0.31 13.83 3.21
C ILE A 33 -0.58 12.48 3.87
N ILE A 34 -0.58 12.42 5.20
CA ILE A 34 -0.89 11.21 5.97
C ILE A 34 -2.33 10.74 5.69
N GLU A 35 -3.31 11.63 5.77
CA GLU A 35 -4.72 11.29 5.51
C GLU A 35 -4.93 10.74 4.09
N GLN A 36 -4.34 11.39 3.07
CA GLN A 36 -4.45 10.95 1.68
C GLN A 36 -3.70 9.64 1.42
N SER A 37 -2.55 9.45 2.05
CA SER A 37 -1.77 8.20 1.97
C SER A 37 -2.53 7.04 2.59
N TYR A 38 -3.18 7.27 3.73
CA TYR A 38 -4.05 6.28 4.36
C TYR A 38 -5.23 5.89 3.45
N LEU A 39 -5.90 6.87 2.82
CA LEU A 39 -6.97 6.60 1.87
C LEU A 39 -6.48 5.82 0.64
N PHE A 40 -5.27 6.13 0.15
CA PHE A 40 -4.63 5.36 -0.92
C PHE A 40 -4.41 3.90 -0.52
N CYS A 41 -3.93 3.64 0.70
CA CYS A 41 -3.78 2.30 1.26
C CYS A 41 -5.10 1.56 1.41
N ALA A 42 -6.11 2.20 2.00
CA ALA A 42 -7.43 1.60 2.15
C ALA A 42 -8.07 1.26 0.79
N GLY A 43 -7.99 2.18 -0.18
CA GLY A 43 -8.50 1.97 -1.53
C GLY A 43 -7.80 0.82 -2.26
N PHE A 44 -6.49 0.68 -2.08
CA PHE A 44 -5.74 -0.46 -2.61
C PHE A 44 -6.19 -1.77 -1.97
N TYR A 45 -6.28 -1.84 -0.64
CA TYR A 45 -6.72 -3.03 0.07
C TYR A 45 -8.10 -3.49 -0.43
N ILE A 46 -9.08 -2.59 -0.54
CA ILE A 46 -10.42 -2.90 -1.04
C ILE A 46 -10.37 -3.40 -2.49
N LYS A 47 -9.61 -2.72 -3.36
CA LYS A 47 -9.51 -3.06 -4.78
C LYS A 47 -8.92 -4.44 -5.02
N TYR A 48 -7.91 -4.81 -4.24
CA TYR A 48 -7.19 -6.07 -4.39
C TYR A 48 -7.57 -7.11 -3.34
N GLN A 49 -8.60 -6.85 -2.52
CA GLN A 49 -9.03 -7.70 -1.41
C GLN A 49 -9.18 -9.16 -1.83
N SER A 50 -9.88 -9.43 -2.94
CA SER A 50 -10.09 -10.79 -3.45
C SER A 50 -8.81 -11.50 -3.91
N GLY A 51 -7.77 -10.75 -4.31
CA GLY A 51 -6.45 -11.27 -4.65
C GLY A 51 -5.53 -11.43 -3.44
N ILE A 52 -5.63 -10.52 -2.47
CA ILE A 52 -4.91 -10.53 -1.19
C ILE A 52 -5.43 -11.68 -0.29
N GLU A 53 -6.74 -11.90 -0.22
CA GLU A 53 -7.34 -13.01 0.53
C GLU A 53 -6.99 -14.38 -0.07
N LYS A 54 -6.75 -14.44 -1.39
CA LYS A 54 -6.28 -15.64 -2.09
C LYS A 54 -4.76 -15.79 -2.09
N MET A 55 -4.01 -14.73 -1.76
CA MET A 55 -2.61 -14.88 -1.40
C MET A 55 -2.58 -15.64 -0.08
N THR A 56 -2.16 -16.89 -0.13
CA THR A 56 -1.68 -17.60 1.05
C THR A 56 -0.45 -16.85 1.55
N PHE A 57 -0.68 -15.81 2.37
CA PHE A 57 0.35 -15.21 3.16
C PHE A 57 0.91 -16.32 4.03
N SER A 58 2.11 -16.79 3.70
CA SER A 58 2.88 -17.72 4.54
C SER A 58 3.00 -17.18 5.97
N ASN A 59 2.83 -15.87 6.16
CA ASN A 59 2.73 -15.19 7.45
C ASN A 59 1.55 -14.19 7.48
N ARG A 60 0.32 -14.71 7.41
CA ARG A 60 -0.92 -13.92 7.59
C ARG A 60 -0.90 -13.07 8.87
N GLU A 61 -0.24 -13.57 9.91
CA GLU A 61 -0.04 -12.83 11.16
C GLU A 61 0.80 -11.57 10.97
N VAL A 62 1.93 -11.61 10.25
CA VAL A 62 2.83 -10.45 10.12
C VAL A 62 2.15 -9.27 9.45
N VAL A 63 1.35 -9.53 8.41
CA VAL A 63 0.63 -8.46 7.70
C VAL A 63 -0.53 -7.90 8.52
N LEU A 64 -1.27 -8.76 9.23
CA LEU A 64 -2.33 -8.31 10.14
C LEU A 64 -1.77 -7.54 11.34
N THR A 65 -0.66 -7.99 11.91
CA THR A 65 0.09 -7.29 12.95
C THR A 65 0.56 -5.93 12.45
N PHE A 66 1.12 -5.82 11.25
CA PHE A 66 1.57 -4.54 10.72
C PHE A 66 0.40 -3.57 10.46
N LEU A 67 -0.73 -4.06 9.95
CA LEU A 67 -1.93 -3.24 9.73
C LEU A 67 -2.64 -2.84 11.02
N LEU A 68 -2.62 -3.68 12.05
CA LEU A 68 -3.36 -3.46 13.31
C LEU A 68 -2.53 -2.78 14.41
N LEU A 69 -1.21 -2.91 14.39
CA LEU A 69 -0.32 -2.40 15.45
C LEU A 69 0.54 -1.20 15.02
N SER A 70 0.33 -0.64 13.83
CA SER A 70 0.96 0.62 13.42
C SER A 70 0.23 1.87 13.94
N TYR A 71 -0.32 1.81 15.15
CA TYR A 71 -1.00 2.93 15.84
C TYR A 71 -0.18 3.43 17.02
#